data_AF-A0A2E5WWA8-F1
#
_entry.id   AF-A0A2E5WWA8-F1
#
_cell.length_a   1.000
_cell.length_b   1.000
_cell.length_c   1.000
_cell.angle_alpha   90.00
_cell.angle_beta   90.00
_cell.angle_gamma   90.00
#
_symmetry.space_group_name_H-M   'P 1'
#
loop_
_entity.id
_entity.type
_entity.pdbx_description
1 polymer ?
#
loop_
_entity_poly.entity_id
_entity_poly.type
_entity_poly.pdbx_seq_one_letter_code
_entity_poly.pdbx_strand_id
1 'polypeptide(L)'
;MENELKVALLLWAPLGLVFVSFGLQFRKDSAAQKFGKFIGGIGILVFCVSFLTVPSSPSAAASALLVGILPSTTLMFLGLYIALFSGDVPVRRFSPKLRPIGLLMFVVGFALLEAMHWMGSDWLPSTMWDGETNRFWMIFKPTFLLAMSSFLLAGGYLVNLIGQRISQTSQILYLTGGFSFLLLIISVLVDGSETMSEEFHTSVLYAASDLLGFLAGIGMTIICFSLAIWQFERKRPGLDKLPPPNSEQLTQAANIIKNNLGGDDDE
;
A
#
# COMPACT_ATOMS: atom_id res chain seq x y z
N MET A 1 27.05 -12.22 20.02
CA MET A 1 26.31 -13.50 20.06
C MET A 1 25.03 -13.47 20.88
N GLU A 2 25.05 -13.32 22.22
CA GLU A 2 23.79 -13.42 23.00
C GLU A 2 22.78 -12.31 22.68
N ASN A 3 23.25 -11.07 22.49
CA ASN A 3 22.40 -9.94 22.09
C ASN A 3 21.85 -10.11 20.66
N GLU A 4 22.68 -10.55 19.73
CA GLU A 4 22.27 -10.78 18.33
C GLU A 4 21.23 -11.90 18.22
N LEU A 5 21.39 -12.98 19.00
CA LEU A 5 20.41 -14.05 19.08
C LEU A 5 19.07 -13.56 19.66
N LYS A 6 19.11 -12.71 20.70
CA LYS A 6 17.90 -12.08 21.25
C LYS A 6 17.20 -11.21 20.20
N VAL A 7 17.92 -10.39 19.46
CA VAL A 7 17.36 -9.56 18.37
C VAL A 7 16.77 -10.45 17.27
N ALA A 8 17.46 -11.50 16.87
CA ALA A 8 16.96 -12.44 15.86
C ALA A 8 15.64 -13.10 16.29
N LEU A 9 15.53 -13.53 17.54
CA LEU A 9 14.37 -14.28 18.04
C LEU A 9 13.20 -13.39 18.48
N LEU A 10 13.46 -12.20 19.03
CA LEU A 10 12.44 -11.35 19.65
C LEU A 10 11.98 -10.20 18.74
N LEU A 11 12.71 -9.92 17.66
CA LEU A 11 12.36 -8.87 16.70
C LEU A 11 12.18 -9.44 15.29
N TRP A 12 13.21 -10.09 14.73
CA TRP A 12 13.19 -10.53 13.33
C TRP A 12 12.33 -11.77 13.09
N ALA A 13 12.38 -12.78 13.96
CA ALA A 13 11.55 -13.98 13.82
C ALA A 13 10.03 -13.65 13.90
N PRO A 14 9.55 -12.81 14.84
CA PRO A 14 8.17 -12.32 14.84
C PRO A 14 7.78 -11.63 13.54
N LEU A 15 8.64 -10.76 13.01
CA LEU A 15 8.41 -10.10 11.73
C LEU A 15 8.37 -11.12 10.57
N GLY A 16 9.25 -12.11 10.60
CA GLY A 16 9.24 -13.25 9.67
C GLY A 16 7.92 -14.03 9.68
N LEU A 17 7.32 -14.24 10.85
CA LEU A 17 6.00 -14.89 10.96
C LEU A 17 4.89 -14.10 10.27
N VAL A 18 4.99 -12.76 10.23
CA VAL A 18 4.05 -11.92 9.46
C VAL A 18 4.16 -12.21 7.97
N PHE A 19 5.37 -12.33 7.43
CA PHE A 19 5.56 -12.70 6.02
C PHE A 19 5.10 -14.12 5.71
N VAL A 20 5.37 -15.08 6.60
CA VAL A 20 4.83 -16.45 6.47
C VAL A 20 3.30 -16.45 6.48
N SER A 21 2.68 -15.64 7.33
CA SER A 21 1.22 -15.46 7.36
C SER A 21 0.67 -15.00 6.01
N PHE A 22 1.30 -14.00 5.37
CA PHE A 22 0.92 -13.56 4.03
C PHE A 22 1.03 -14.68 3.00
N GLY A 23 2.14 -15.43 3.01
CA GLY A 23 2.32 -16.60 2.13
C GLY A 23 1.22 -17.65 2.30
N LEU A 24 0.79 -17.91 3.54
CA LEU A 24 -0.28 -18.85 3.85
C LEU A 24 -1.67 -18.40 3.37
N GLN A 25 -1.90 -17.09 3.16
CA GLN A 25 -3.18 -16.61 2.64
C GLN A 25 -3.41 -17.01 1.17
N PHE A 26 -2.35 -17.32 0.42
CA PHE A 26 -2.47 -17.78 -0.97
C PHE A 26 -2.78 -19.28 -1.09
N ARG A 27 -2.79 -20.03 0.01
CA ARG A 27 -3.16 -21.45 -0.01
C ARG A 27 -4.67 -21.59 -0.13
N LYS A 28 -5.12 -22.61 -0.88
CA LYS A 28 -6.56 -22.96 -0.99
C LYS A 28 -7.15 -23.58 0.29
N ASP A 29 -6.30 -24.07 1.18
CA ASP A 29 -6.71 -24.72 2.43
C ASP A 29 -7.10 -23.68 3.50
N SER A 30 -8.35 -23.75 3.95
CA SER A 30 -8.90 -22.85 4.98
C SER A 30 -8.22 -23.00 6.34
N ALA A 31 -7.71 -24.18 6.69
CA ALA A 31 -7.00 -24.41 7.95
C ALA A 31 -5.65 -23.68 7.94
N ALA A 32 -4.88 -23.83 6.86
CA ALA A 32 -3.63 -23.10 6.65
C ALA A 32 -3.83 -21.57 6.67
N GLN A 33 -4.91 -21.05 6.07
CA GLN A 33 -5.22 -19.62 6.11
C GLN A 33 -5.51 -19.13 7.53
N LYS A 34 -6.34 -19.86 8.29
CA LYS A 34 -6.66 -19.53 9.69
C LYS A 34 -5.41 -19.58 10.57
N PHE A 35 -4.59 -20.61 10.43
CA PHE A 35 -3.31 -20.71 11.11
C PHE A 35 -2.38 -19.55 10.75
N GLY A 36 -2.30 -19.19 9.47
CA GLY A 36 -1.58 -18.00 8.99
C GLY A 36 -2.02 -16.73 9.72
N LYS A 37 -3.32 -16.47 9.79
CA LYS A 37 -3.86 -15.30 10.51
C LYS A 37 -3.46 -15.30 11.99
N PHE A 38 -3.51 -16.46 12.64
CA PHE A 38 -3.12 -16.59 14.05
C PHE A 38 -1.63 -16.28 14.26
N ILE A 39 -0.73 -16.94 13.51
CA ILE A 39 0.71 -16.72 13.65
C ILE A 39 1.12 -15.30 13.24
N GLY A 40 0.46 -14.73 12.22
CA GLY A 40 0.69 -13.35 11.79
C GLY A 40 0.25 -12.35 12.84
N GLY A 41 -0.89 -12.59 13.49
CA GLY A 41 -1.36 -11.78 14.62
C GLY A 41 -0.37 -11.80 15.79
N ILE A 42 0.12 -12.98 16.17
CA ILE A 42 1.17 -13.10 17.20
C ILE A 42 2.45 -12.40 16.75
N GLY A 43 2.89 -12.59 15.50
CA GLY A 43 4.08 -11.95 14.95
C GLY A 43 4.03 -10.43 15.02
N ILE A 44 2.89 -9.84 14.64
CA ILE A 44 2.66 -8.38 14.76
C ILE A 44 2.72 -7.95 16.23
N LEU A 45 2.00 -8.63 17.12
CA LEU A 45 1.97 -8.27 18.54
C LEU A 45 3.36 -8.32 19.18
N VAL A 46 4.12 -9.40 18.94
CA VAL A 46 5.47 -9.56 19.48
C VAL A 46 6.43 -8.53 18.87
N PHE A 47 6.31 -8.25 17.57
CA PHE A 47 7.10 -7.20 16.93
C PHE A 47 6.80 -5.82 17.54
N CYS A 48 5.53 -5.47 17.74
CA CYS A 48 5.13 -4.19 18.33
C CYS A 48 5.69 -3.97 19.74
N VAL A 49 5.88 -5.02 20.53
CA VAL A 49 6.50 -4.90 21.87
C VAL A 49 8.02 -5.07 21.86
N SER A 50 8.63 -5.30 20.69
CA SER A 50 10.07 -5.61 20.61
C SER A 50 10.97 -4.46 21.06
N PHE A 51 10.51 -3.21 20.99
CA PHE A 51 11.23 -2.08 21.56
C PHE A 51 11.40 -2.14 23.08
N LEU A 52 10.52 -2.86 23.78
CA LEU A 52 10.62 -3.09 25.22
C LEU A 52 11.52 -4.29 25.55
N THR A 53 11.61 -5.28 24.66
CA THR A 53 12.31 -6.55 24.93
C THR A 53 13.77 -6.53 24.48
N VAL A 54 14.10 -5.77 23.44
CA VAL A 54 15.46 -5.57 22.92
C VAL A 54 15.76 -4.08 22.66
N PRO A 55 15.64 -3.20 23.68
CA PRO A 55 15.81 -1.75 23.53
C PRO A 55 17.21 -1.35 23.05
N SER A 56 18.25 -2.13 23.37
CA SER A 56 19.61 -1.85 22.91
C SER A 56 19.83 -2.06 21.40
N SER A 57 18.84 -2.59 20.69
CA SER A 57 18.95 -2.86 19.25
C SER A 57 18.57 -1.62 18.44
N PRO A 58 19.40 -1.18 17.47
CA PRO A 58 18.99 -0.12 16.54
C PRO A 58 17.72 -0.46 15.76
N SER A 59 17.41 -1.75 15.57
CA SER A 59 16.21 -2.21 14.88
C SER A 59 14.94 -2.06 15.74
N ALA A 60 15.06 -1.99 17.07
CA ALA A 60 13.92 -1.77 17.97
C ALA A 60 13.24 -0.41 17.72
N ALA A 61 14.01 0.59 17.25
CA ALA A 61 13.50 1.89 16.83
C ALA A 61 12.37 1.80 15.79
N ALA A 62 12.38 0.77 14.92
CA ALA A 62 11.32 0.54 13.93
C ALA A 62 9.99 0.18 14.61
N SER A 63 10.04 -0.72 15.60
CA SER A 63 8.85 -1.14 16.34
C SER A 63 8.31 -0.04 17.24
N ALA A 64 9.19 0.74 17.87
CA ALA A 64 8.80 1.91 18.66
C ALA A 64 8.07 2.94 17.79
N LEU A 65 8.61 3.23 16.60
CA LEU A 65 7.96 4.13 15.66
C LEU A 65 6.62 3.57 15.18
N LEU A 66 6.57 2.29 14.81
CA LEU A 66 5.34 1.65 14.34
C LEU A 66 4.21 1.81 15.36
N VAL A 67 4.49 1.53 16.63
CA VAL A 67 3.53 1.72 17.72
C VAL A 67 3.18 3.20 17.90
N GLY A 68 4.17 4.09 17.81
CA GLY A 68 3.96 5.53 17.93
C GLY A 68 3.02 6.10 16.85
N ILE A 69 3.17 5.70 15.60
CA ILE A 69 2.31 6.19 14.50
C ILE A 69 0.96 5.45 14.41
N LEU A 70 0.79 4.35 15.15
CA LEU A 70 -0.39 3.49 15.06
C LEU A 70 -1.72 4.21 15.36
N PRO A 71 -1.84 5.08 16.39
CA PRO A 71 -3.07 5.81 16.65
C PRO A 71 -3.48 6.72 15.49
N SER A 72 -2.52 7.49 14.96
CA SER A 72 -2.75 8.40 13.84
C SER A 72 -3.14 7.63 12.57
N THR A 73 -2.34 6.63 12.20
CA THR A 73 -2.57 5.84 10.97
C THR A 73 -3.86 5.02 11.04
N THR A 74 -4.21 4.48 12.21
CA THR A 74 -5.50 3.78 12.42
C THR A 74 -6.67 4.74 12.26
N LEU A 75 -6.57 5.94 12.85
CA LEU A 75 -7.61 6.96 12.74
C LEU A 75 -7.79 7.43 11.29
N MET A 76 -6.69 7.62 10.56
CA MET A 76 -6.70 7.92 9.13
C MET A 76 -7.34 6.79 8.31
N PHE A 77 -6.95 5.54 8.56
CA PHE A 77 -7.48 4.38 7.86
C PHE A 77 -8.98 4.22 8.09
N LEU A 78 -9.44 4.27 9.35
CA LEU A 78 -10.86 4.19 9.68
C LEU A 78 -11.65 5.37 9.09
N GLY A 79 -11.07 6.57 9.13
CA GLY A 79 -11.64 7.77 8.50
C GLY A 79 -11.87 7.60 7.01
N LEU A 80 -10.84 7.16 6.27
CA LEU A 80 -10.94 6.85 4.84
C LEU A 80 -11.92 5.71 4.55
N TYR A 81 -11.92 4.66 5.36
CA TYR A 81 -12.85 3.54 5.22
C TYR A 81 -14.30 4.01 5.33
N ILE A 82 -14.62 4.79 6.36
CA ILE A 82 -15.96 5.37 6.55
C ILE A 82 -16.30 6.32 5.39
N ALA A 83 -15.38 7.23 5.03
CA ALA A 83 -15.61 8.21 3.97
C ALA A 83 -15.85 7.57 2.60
N LEU A 84 -15.11 6.50 2.28
CA LEU A 84 -15.25 5.76 1.02
C LEU A 84 -16.58 4.99 0.96
N PHE A 85 -16.90 4.23 2.00
CA PHE A 85 -18.09 3.36 2.02
C PHE A 85 -19.39 4.05 2.45
N SER A 86 -19.35 5.35 2.75
CA SER A 86 -20.52 6.22 2.90
C SER A 86 -20.82 7.05 1.63
N GLY A 87 -19.91 7.05 0.65
CA GLY A 87 -20.08 7.74 -0.63
C GLY A 87 -21.07 7.07 -1.58
N ASP A 88 -21.15 7.58 -2.81
CA ASP A 88 -21.97 7.04 -3.90
C ASP A 88 -21.27 5.87 -4.59
N VAL A 89 -20.94 4.85 -3.81
CA VAL A 89 -20.38 3.59 -4.30
C VAL A 89 -21.48 2.51 -4.36
N PRO A 90 -21.48 1.62 -5.37
CA PRO A 90 -22.48 0.55 -5.49
C PRO A 90 -22.56 -0.36 -4.26
N VAL A 91 -21.46 -0.49 -3.52
CA VAL A 91 -21.34 -1.34 -2.32
C VAL A 91 -21.29 -0.47 -1.06
N ARG A 92 -22.26 0.43 -0.89
CA ARG A 92 -22.38 1.29 0.30
C ARG A 92 -22.58 0.44 1.55
N ARG A 93 -21.76 0.69 2.58
CA ARG A 93 -21.86 0.00 3.89
C ARG A 93 -22.35 0.92 5.01
N PHE A 94 -22.22 2.24 4.82
CA PHE A 94 -22.54 3.24 5.82
C PHE A 94 -23.56 4.26 5.29
N SER A 95 -24.27 4.92 6.21
CA SER A 95 -25.14 6.05 5.85
C SER A 95 -24.30 7.21 5.29
N PRO A 96 -24.79 7.94 4.26
CA PRO A 96 -24.12 9.13 3.72
C PRO A 96 -23.82 10.20 4.78
N LYS A 97 -24.61 10.25 5.85
CA LYS A 97 -24.42 11.18 6.97
C LYS A 97 -23.11 10.97 7.73
N LEU A 98 -22.49 9.79 7.61
CA LEU A 98 -21.21 9.47 8.25
C LEU A 98 -19.99 9.94 7.44
N ARG A 99 -20.18 10.37 6.19
CA ARG A 99 -19.07 10.81 5.33
C ARG A 99 -18.26 11.97 5.93
N PRO A 100 -18.88 13.04 6.48
CA PRO A 100 -18.13 14.11 7.14
C PRO A 100 -17.35 13.61 8.36
N ILE A 101 -17.88 12.64 9.10
CA ILE A 101 -17.20 12.05 10.27
C ILE A 101 -15.95 11.29 9.82
N GLY A 102 -16.06 10.49 8.75
CA GLY A 102 -14.89 9.79 8.18
C GLY A 102 -13.80 10.77 7.71
N LEU A 103 -14.19 11.85 7.02
CA LEU A 103 -13.26 12.89 6.61
C LEU A 103 -12.62 13.61 7.80
N LEU A 104 -13.40 13.92 8.85
CA LEU A 104 -12.87 14.54 10.06
C LEU A 104 -11.85 13.63 10.75
N MET A 105 -12.16 12.33 10.89
CA MET A 105 -11.21 11.35 11.45
C MET A 105 -9.92 11.30 10.64
N PHE A 106 -10.00 11.31 9.31
CA PHE A 106 -8.82 11.38 8.46
C PHE A 106 -7.98 12.64 8.72
N VAL A 107 -8.62 13.81 8.74
CA VAL A 107 -7.93 15.10 8.97
C VAL A 107 -7.31 15.14 10.36
N VAL A 108 -8.01 14.68 11.41
CA VAL A 108 -7.47 14.62 12.77
C VAL A 108 -6.32 13.63 12.86
N GLY A 109 -6.43 12.46 12.23
CA GLY A 109 -5.34 11.48 12.20
C GLY A 109 -4.09 12.04 11.50
N PHE A 110 -4.26 12.70 10.36
CA PHE A 110 -3.17 13.36 9.66
C PHE A 110 -2.56 14.51 10.48
N ALA A 111 -3.39 15.33 11.12
CA ALA A 111 -2.93 16.41 12.00
C ALA A 111 -2.14 15.87 13.21
N LEU A 112 -2.56 14.74 13.80
CA LEU A 112 -1.79 14.07 14.86
C LEU A 112 -0.43 13.57 14.34
N LEU A 113 -0.36 13.05 13.12
CA LEU A 113 0.90 12.62 12.51
C LEU A 113 1.86 13.80 12.33
N GLU A 114 1.37 14.91 11.81
CA GLU A 114 2.16 16.13 11.63
C GLU A 114 2.54 16.74 12.97
N ALA A 115 1.65 16.72 13.96
CA ALA A 115 1.94 17.20 15.31
C ALA A 115 3.14 16.48 15.93
N MET A 116 3.33 15.17 15.68
CA MET A 116 4.52 14.44 16.15
C MET A 116 5.85 15.02 15.64
N HIS A 117 5.85 15.73 14.52
CA HIS A 117 7.05 16.41 14.01
C HIS A 117 7.23 17.80 14.65
N TRP A 118 6.14 18.55 14.75
CA TRP A 118 6.17 19.97 15.08
C TRP A 118 6.06 20.25 16.59
N MET A 119 5.45 19.33 17.35
CA MET A 119 5.13 19.53 18.76
C MET A 119 5.93 18.56 19.63
N GLY A 120 6.89 19.09 20.39
CA GLY A 120 7.59 18.34 21.44
C GLY A 120 6.73 18.31 22.69
N SER A 121 5.84 17.31 22.81
CA SER A 121 4.90 17.22 23.92
C SER A 121 4.72 15.79 24.42
N ASP A 122 4.61 15.63 25.74
CA ASP A 122 4.55 14.32 26.41
C ASP A 122 3.32 13.48 26.07
N TRP A 123 2.26 14.11 25.54
CA TRP A 123 1.02 13.42 25.14
C TRP A 123 1.06 12.89 23.70
N LEU A 124 2.07 13.30 22.91
CA LEU A 124 2.32 12.75 21.59
C LEU A 124 3.41 11.68 21.68
N PRO A 125 3.33 10.61 20.87
CA PRO A 125 4.41 9.65 20.77
C PRO A 125 5.69 10.34 20.30
N SER A 126 6.78 10.13 21.04
CA SER A 126 8.07 10.72 20.71
C SER A 126 8.61 10.18 19.39
N THR A 127 9.24 11.06 18.61
CA THR A 127 9.99 10.71 17.40
C THR A 127 11.46 10.48 17.68
N MET A 128 11.88 10.50 18.96
CA MET A 128 13.25 10.21 19.37
C MET A 128 13.47 8.71 19.64
N TRP A 129 14.71 8.26 19.47
CA TRP A 129 15.19 6.96 19.90
C TRP A 129 16.66 7.07 20.33
N ASP A 130 17.00 6.58 21.52
CA ASP A 130 18.35 6.67 22.11
C ASP A 130 18.95 8.11 22.13
N GLY A 131 18.10 9.13 22.31
CA GLY A 131 18.52 10.53 22.42
C GLY A 131 18.75 11.24 21.08
N GLU A 132 18.53 10.56 19.95
CA GLU A 132 18.58 11.13 18.60
C GLU A 132 17.21 11.02 17.93
N THR A 133 17.00 11.70 16.79
CA THR A 133 15.79 11.46 15.98
C THR A 133 15.78 10.00 15.51
N ASN A 134 14.62 9.34 15.64
CA ASN A 134 14.44 7.97 15.18
C ASN A 134 14.71 7.86 13.67
N ARG A 135 15.72 7.07 13.30
CA ARG A 135 16.11 6.82 11.90
C ARG A 135 14.94 6.41 10.98
N PHE A 136 13.97 5.66 11.50
CA PHE A 136 12.83 5.21 10.71
C PHE A 136 11.82 6.34 10.48
N TRP A 137 11.78 7.34 11.36
CA TRP A 137 10.96 8.55 11.16
C TRP A 137 11.54 9.41 10.04
N MET A 138 12.88 9.53 10.00
CA MET A 138 13.61 10.21 8.93
C MET A 138 13.44 9.53 7.56
N ILE A 139 13.11 8.24 7.53
CA ILE A 139 12.74 7.56 6.29
C ILE A 139 11.24 7.76 6.00
N PHE A 140 10.40 7.49 6.99
CA PHE A 140 8.95 7.43 6.84
C PHE A 140 8.34 8.78 6.45
N LYS A 141 8.57 9.85 7.23
CA LYS A 141 7.87 11.13 7.03
C LYS A 141 8.22 11.79 5.68
N PRO A 142 9.51 11.93 5.31
CA PRO A 142 9.88 12.45 3.99
C PRO A 142 9.27 11.63 2.85
N THR A 143 9.37 10.29 2.91
CA THR A 143 8.82 9.41 1.89
C THR A 143 7.30 9.51 1.81
N PHE A 144 6.62 9.56 2.96
CA PHE A 144 5.17 9.68 3.04
C PHE A 144 4.67 10.99 2.39
N LEU A 145 5.21 12.14 2.80
CA LEU A 145 4.80 13.45 2.26
C LEU A 145 5.17 13.59 0.77
N LEU A 146 6.35 13.10 0.37
CA LEU A 146 6.79 13.16 -1.02
C LEU A 146 5.97 12.22 -1.92
N ALA A 147 5.71 10.99 -1.49
CA ALA A 147 4.87 10.05 -2.24
C ALA A 147 3.41 10.52 -2.31
N MET A 148 2.85 10.98 -1.18
CA MET A 148 1.49 11.51 -1.12
C MET A 148 1.33 12.71 -2.06
N SER A 149 2.23 13.69 -1.99
CA SER A 149 2.19 14.84 -2.90
C SER A 149 2.33 14.43 -4.36
N SER A 150 3.31 13.60 -4.70
CA SER A 150 3.56 13.14 -6.07
C SER A 150 2.38 12.38 -6.67
N PHE A 151 1.84 11.38 -5.95
CA PHE A 151 0.71 10.58 -6.45
C PHE A 151 -0.59 11.38 -6.55
N LEU A 152 -0.85 12.30 -5.62
CA LEU A 152 -2.06 13.13 -5.67
C LEU A 152 -1.97 14.19 -6.78
N LEU A 153 -0.82 14.83 -6.98
CA LEU A 153 -0.62 15.79 -8.07
C LEU A 153 -0.68 15.10 -9.43
N ALA A 154 0.03 13.97 -9.61
CA ALA A 154 -0.03 13.18 -10.84
C ALA A 154 -1.44 12.62 -11.10
N GLY A 155 -2.10 12.12 -10.07
CA GLY A 155 -3.49 11.65 -10.15
C GLY A 155 -4.46 12.77 -10.54
N GLY A 156 -4.31 13.97 -9.95
CA GLY A 156 -5.07 15.16 -10.32
C GLY A 156 -4.90 15.52 -11.79
N TYR A 157 -3.67 15.44 -12.30
CA TYR A 157 -3.35 15.66 -13.72
C TYR A 157 -4.00 14.63 -14.64
N LEU A 158 -3.87 13.34 -14.33
CA LEU A 158 -4.47 12.27 -15.12
C LEU A 158 -6.01 12.37 -15.15
N VAL A 159 -6.63 12.67 -14.01
CA VAL A 159 -8.09 12.86 -13.92
C VAL A 159 -8.53 14.07 -14.74
N ASN A 160 -7.76 15.15 -14.76
CA ASN A 160 -8.05 16.33 -15.58
C ASN A 160 -7.94 16.03 -17.08
N LEU A 161 -6.89 15.30 -17.50
CA LEU A 161 -6.70 14.92 -18.91
C LEU A 161 -7.79 13.98 -19.45
N ILE A 162 -8.18 12.99 -18.66
CA ILE A 162 -9.09 11.92 -19.10
C ILE A 162 -10.56 12.33 -18.89
N GLY A 163 -10.85 13.15 -17.89
CA GLY A 163 -12.20 13.48 -17.47
C GLY A 163 -12.80 14.70 -18.18
N GLN A 164 -13.77 14.49 -19.07
CA GLN A 164 -14.50 15.59 -19.74
C GLN A 164 -15.33 16.49 -18.77
N ARG A 165 -15.60 16.07 -17.53
CA ARG A 165 -16.42 16.81 -16.53
C ARG A 165 -15.99 16.63 -15.06
N ILE A 166 -14.73 16.29 -14.77
CA ILE A 166 -14.28 15.99 -13.39
C ILE A 166 -13.33 17.07 -12.84
N SER A 167 -13.74 18.33 -12.94
CA SER A 167 -12.93 19.46 -12.41
C SER A 167 -12.81 19.41 -10.88
N GLN A 168 -13.88 19.03 -10.17
CA GLN A 168 -13.86 19.02 -8.70
C GLN A 168 -12.93 17.95 -8.12
N THR A 169 -12.91 16.74 -8.67
CA THR A 169 -12.01 15.69 -8.15
C THR A 169 -10.55 16.01 -8.42
N SER A 170 -10.21 16.47 -9.63
CA SER A 170 -8.84 16.91 -9.93
C SER A 170 -8.42 18.08 -9.04
N GLN A 171 -9.29 19.05 -8.79
CA GLN A 171 -9.05 20.14 -7.84
C GLN A 171 -8.78 19.64 -6.41
N ILE A 172 -9.58 18.71 -5.89
CA ILE A 172 -9.37 18.14 -4.55
C ILE A 172 -8.02 17.41 -4.48
N LEU A 173 -7.67 16.64 -5.51
CA LEU A 173 -6.38 15.96 -5.59
C LEU A 173 -5.21 16.95 -5.63
N TYR A 174 -5.31 18.02 -6.42
CA TYR A 174 -4.30 19.07 -6.46
C TYR A 174 -4.18 19.82 -5.14
N LEU A 175 -5.29 20.18 -4.50
CA LEU A 175 -5.28 20.86 -3.21
C LEU A 175 -4.65 19.99 -2.13
N THR A 176 -5.04 18.71 -2.06
CA THR A 176 -4.50 17.78 -1.04
C THR A 176 -3.03 17.48 -1.30
N GLY A 177 -2.65 17.23 -2.55
CA GLY A 177 -1.25 16.99 -2.95
C GLY A 177 -0.37 18.23 -2.76
N GLY A 178 -0.87 19.41 -3.12
CA GLY A 178 -0.19 20.69 -2.93
C GLY A 178 -0.04 21.05 -1.45
N PHE A 179 -1.04 20.77 -0.62
CA PHE A 179 -0.95 20.95 0.83
C PHE A 179 0.11 20.01 1.44
N SER A 180 0.13 18.73 1.07
CA SER A 180 1.19 17.78 1.47
C SER A 180 2.58 18.25 1.02
N PHE A 181 2.69 18.80 -0.19
CA PHE A 181 3.94 19.34 -0.72
C PHE A 181 4.40 20.59 0.03
N LEU A 182 3.46 21.47 0.39
CA LEU A 182 3.75 22.65 1.21
C LEU A 182 4.30 22.24 2.59
N LEU A 183 3.68 21.24 3.24
CA LEU A 183 4.18 20.71 4.52
C LEU A 183 5.58 20.10 4.39
N LEU A 184 5.86 19.41 3.28
CA LEU A 184 7.20 18.91 2.98
C LEU A 184 8.20 20.07 2.88
N ILE A 185 7.88 21.12 2.13
CA ILE A 185 8.74 22.32 1.99
C ILE A 185 8.96 22.97 3.35
N ILE A 186 7.91 23.16 4.14
CA ILE A 186 8.02 23.78 5.48
C ILE A 186 8.95 22.92 6.36
N SER A 187 8.82 21.59 6.32
CA SER A 187 9.69 20.67 7.08
C SER A 187 11.16 20.70 6.63
N VAL A 188 11.44 21.09 5.39
CA VAL A 188 12.80 21.27 4.87
C VAL A 188 13.41 22.61 5.29
N LEU A 189 12.57 23.63 5.49
CA LEU A 189 13.02 25.01 5.75
C LEU A 189 13.01 25.39 7.22
N VAL A 190 12.27 24.67 8.05
CA VAL A 190 12.02 25.00 9.45
C VAL A 190 12.33 23.79 10.31
N ASP A 191 13.08 24.02 11.39
CA ASP A 191 13.39 22.98 12.37
C ASP A 191 12.10 22.48 13.02
N GLY A 192 11.99 21.16 13.15
CA GLY A 192 10.94 20.50 13.92
C GLY A 192 11.24 20.57 15.42
N SER A 193 10.40 19.90 16.21
CA SER A 193 10.61 19.79 17.66
C SER A 193 11.86 19.01 18.02
N GLU A 194 12.09 17.88 17.35
CA GLU A 194 13.21 16.96 17.62
C GLU A 194 14.14 16.77 16.41
N THR A 195 13.76 17.27 15.24
CA THR A 195 14.46 17.03 13.97
C THR A 195 14.91 18.35 13.35
N MET A 196 16.21 18.47 13.07
CA MET A 196 16.78 19.63 12.40
C MET A 196 16.43 19.65 10.90
N SER A 197 16.20 20.84 10.37
CA SER A 197 15.87 21.08 8.95
C SER A 197 16.93 20.52 7.99
N GLU A 198 18.22 20.64 8.32
CA GLU A 198 19.33 20.12 7.49
C GLU A 198 19.32 18.58 7.38
N GLU A 199 19.06 17.89 8.49
CA GLU A 199 18.93 16.43 8.53
C GLU A 199 17.68 15.98 7.76
N PHE A 200 16.58 16.71 7.91
CA PHE A 200 15.34 16.44 7.19
C PHE A 200 15.51 16.65 5.69
N HIS A 201 16.17 17.72 5.27
CA HIS A 201 16.50 18.00 3.86
C HIS A 201 17.28 16.84 3.22
N THR A 202 18.33 16.37 3.89
CA THR A 202 19.12 15.23 3.41
C THR A 202 18.26 13.98 3.27
N SER A 203 17.36 13.75 4.23
CA SER A 203 16.44 12.61 4.20
C SER A 203 15.40 12.71 3.09
N VAL A 204 14.96 13.92 2.73
CA VAL A 204 14.09 14.15 1.55
C VAL A 204 14.80 13.77 0.25
N LEU A 205 16.09 14.06 0.10
CA LEU A 205 16.86 13.67 -1.08
C LEU A 205 17.02 12.14 -1.19
N TYR A 206 17.22 11.46 -0.06
CA TYR A 206 17.21 9.98 -0.04
C TYR A 206 15.84 9.42 -0.38
N ALA A 207 14.76 9.95 0.20
CA ALA A 207 13.39 9.55 -0.12
C ALA A 207 13.05 9.76 -1.61
N ALA A 208 13.51 10.87 -2.20
CA ALA A 208 13.35 11.13 -3.63
C ALA A 208 14.11 10.09 -4.48
N SER A 209 15.34 9.75 -4.07
CA SER A 209 16.15 8.73 -4.74
C SER A 209 15.50 7.34 -4.65
N ASP A 210 14.94 6.98 -3.49
CA ASP A 210 14.24 5.72 -3.28
C ASP A 210 12.96 5.62 -4.13
N LEU A 211 12.15 6.69 -4.19
CA LEU A 211 10.95 6.72 -5.02
C LEU A 211 11.28 6.65 -6.52
N LEU A 212 12.31 7.37 -6.97
CA LEU A 212 12.78 7.29 -8.36
C LEU A 212 13.33 5.90 -8.69
N GLY A 213 14.12 5.32 -7.79
CA GLY A 213 14.64 3.95 -7.92
C GLY A 213 13.52 2.91 -8.00
N PHE A 214 12.48 3.06 -7.17
CA PHE A 214 11.28 2.21 -7.20
C PHE A 214 10.54 2.31 -8.53
N LEU A 215 10.29 3.53 -9.03
CA LEU A 215 9.63 3.75 -10.31
C LEU A 215 10.46 3.20 -11.49
N ALA A 216 11.78 3.42 -11.47
CA ALA A 216 12.69 2.86 -12.47
C ALA A 216 12.69 1.32 -12.44
N GLY A 217 12.66 0.72 -11.25
CA GLY A 217 12.56 -0.73 -11.07
C GLY A 217 11.25 -1.31 -11.63
N ILE A 218 10.11 -0.65 -11.39
CA ILE A 218 8.82 -1.01 -12.01
C ILE A 218 8.93 -0.96 -13.53
N GLY A 219 9.44 0.15 -14.08
CA GLY A 219 9.59 0.34 -15.52
C GLY A 219 10.47 -0.74 -16.15
N MET A 220 11.61 -1.05 -15.53
CA MET A 220 12.52 -2.08 -16.01
C MET A 220 11.90 -3.48 -15.92
N THR A 221 11.13 -3.76 -14.88
CA THR A 221 10.38 -5.01 -14.74
C THR A 221 9.38 -5.20 -15.87
N ILE A 222 8.59 -4.16 -16.19
CA ILE A 222 7.63 -4.19 -17.32
C ILE A 222 8.35 -4.46 -18.64
N ILE A 223 9.50 -3.82 -18.87
CA ILE A 223 10.30 -4.04 -20.09
C ILE A 223 10.79 -5.48 -20.15
N CYS A 224 11.36 -6.01 -19.06
CA CYS A 224 11.85 -7.39 -19.01
C CYS A 224 10.73 -8.41 -19.29
N PHE A 225 9.56 -8.26 -18.67
CA PHE A 225 8.41 -9.12 -18.94
C PHE A 225 7.92 -9.02 -20.38
N SER A 226 7.81 -7.79 -20.92
CA SER A 226 7.38 -7.58 -22.30
C SER A 226 8.34 -8.24 -23.29
N LEU A 227 9.66 -8.13 -23.06
CA LEU A 227 10.68 -8.80 -23.87
C LEU A 227 10.58 -10.33 -23.76
N ALA A 228 10.34 -10.86 -22.58
CA ALA A 228 10.18 -12.30 -22.37
C ALA A 228 8.95 -12.84 -23.13
N ILE A 229 7.81 -12.14 -23.05
CA ILE A 229 6.59 -12.49 -23.80
C ILE A 229 6.86 -12.44 -25.30
N TRP A 230 7.45 -11.35 -25.79
CA TRP A 230 7.77 -11.19 -27.22
C TRP A 230 8.69 -12.31 -27.74
N GLN A 231 9.72 -12.68 -26.98
CA GLN A 231 10.60 -13.80 -27.35
C GLN A 231 9.85 -15.14 -27.38
N PHE A 232 8.94 -15.36 -26.42
CA PHE A 232 8.15 -16.57 -26.36
C PHE A 232 7.17 -16.66 -27.54
N GLU A 233 6.46 -15.57 -27.84
CA GLU A 233 5.54 -15.50 -28.99
C GLU A 233 6.25 -15.72 -30.32
N ARG A 234 7.42 -15.08 -30.52
CA ARG A 234 8.21 -15.24 -31.75
C ARG A 234 8.68 -16.68 -31.98
N LYS A 235 8.92 -17.45 -30.91
CA LYS A 235 9.38 -18.85 -30.97
C LYS A 235 8.23 -19.85 -31.00
N ARG A 236 6.98 -19.40 -30.88
CA ARG A 236 5.83 -20.29 -30.90
C ARG A 236 5.67 -20.84 -32.33
N PRO A 237 5.69 -22.18 -32.51
CA PRO A 237 5.36 -22.76 -33.80
C PRO A 237 3.95 -22.27 -34.20
N GLY A 238 3.76 -21.97 -35.49
CA GLY A 238 2.44 -21.60 -36.00
C GLY A 238 1.42 -22.65 -35.59
N LEU A 239 0.20 -22.23 -35.22
CA LEU A 239 -0.88 -23.17 -35.01
C LEU A 239 -1.06 -23.92 -36.33
N ASP A 240 -0.82 -25.24 -36.32
CA ASP A 240 -1.16 -26.07 -37.45
C ASP A 240 -2.63 -25.83 -37.76
N LYS A 241 -2.93 -25.45 -39.01
CA LYS A 241 -4.31 -25.34 -39.44
C LYS A 241 -4.94 -26.70 -39.21
N LEU A 242 -5.92 -26.75 -38.31
CA LEU A 242 -6.71 -27.95 -38.12
C LEU A 242 -7.19 -28.40 -39.51
N PRO A 243 -7.10 -29.71 -39.82
CA PRO A 243 -7.65 -30.21 -41.06
C PRO A 243 -9.14 -29.80 -41.14
N PRO A 244 -9.66 -29.56 -42.36
CA PRO A 244 -11.07 -29.27 -42.52
C PRO A 244 -11.90 -30.37 -41.83
N PRO A 245 -13.06 -30.02 -41.23
CA PRO A 245 -13.86 -30.96 -40.47
C PRO A 245 -14.15 -32.21 -41.29
N ASN A 246 -13.98 -33.38 -40.68
CA ASN A 246 -14.36 -34.63 -41.33
C ASN A 246 -15.90 -34.77 -41.36
N SER A 247 -16.40 -35.72 -42.16
CA SER A 247 -17.84 -35.96 -42.29
C SER A 247 -18.52 -36.23 -40.94
N GLU A 248 -17.88 -36.97 -40.04
CA GLU A 248 -18.41 -37.24 -38.69
C GLU A 248 -18.57 -35.96 -37.85
N GLN A 249 -17.58 -35.06 -37.88
CA GLN A 249 -17.61 -33.79 -37.17
C GLN A 249 -18.68 -32.85 -37.76
N LEU A 250 -18.88 -32.88 -39.08
CA LEU A 250 -19.96 -32.14 -39.73
C LEU A 250 -21.33 -32.71 -39.36
N THR A 251 -21.48 -34.03 -39.29
CA THR A 251 -22.72 -34.68 -38.84
C THR A 251 -22.99 -34.39 -37.36
N GLN A 252 -21.96 -34.40 -36.52
CA GLN A 252 -22.09 -34.06 -35.10
C GLN A 252 -22.47 -32.59 -34.92
N ALA A 253 -21.84 -31.67 -35.67
CA ALA A 253 -22.20 -30.26 -35.67
C ALA A 253 -23.64 -30.05 -36.16
N ALA A 254 -24.06 -30.73 -37.24
CA ALA A 254 -25.42 -30.69 -37.75
C ALA A 254 -26.45 -31.21 -36.72
N ASN A 255 -26.15 -32.30 -36.01
CA ASN A 255 -27.00 -32.82 -34.95
C ASN A 255 -27.10 -31.87 -33.74
N ILE A 256 -25.99 -31.23 -33.34
CA ILE A 256 -26.01 -30.21 -32.28
C ILE A 256 -26.84 -29.00 -32.71
N ILE A 257 -26.72 -28.57 -33.96
CA ILE A 257 -27.52 -27.48 -34.53
C ILE A 257 -29.00 -27.85 -34.56
N LYS A 258 -29.33 -29.07 -35.03
CA LYS A 258 -30.71 -29.60 -35.08
C LYS A 258 -31.34 -29.68 -33.68
N ASN A 259 -30.61 -30.21 -32.71
CA ASN A 259 -31.06 -30.34 -31.31
C ASN A 259 -31.26 -28.97 -30.62
N ASN A 260 -30.50 -27.94 -30.99
CA ASN A 260 -30.65 -26.60 -30.41
C ASN A 260 -31.67 -25.73 -31.15
N LEU A 261 -31.98 -26.03 -32.42
CA LEU A 261 -33.00 -25.32 -33.20
C LEU A 261 -34.41 -25.91 -33.02
N GLY A 262 -34.58 -26.95 -32.19
CA GLY A 262 -35.89 -27.53 -31.90
C GLY A 262 -36.51 -28.26 -33.10
N GLY A 263 -35.70 -28.75 -34.04
CA GLY A 263 -36.19 -29.50 -35.19
C GLY A 263 -36.28 -30.99 -34.88
N ASP A 264 -37.38 -31.42 -34.27
CA ASP A 264 -38.04 -32.74 -34.42
C ASP A 264 -39.11 -33.04 -33.34
N ASP A 265 -39.69 -32.03 -32.67
CA ASP A 265 -40.90 -32.21 -31.83
C ASP A 265 -42.21 -31.79 -32.55
N ASP A 266 -42.17 -31.57 -33.87
CA ASP A 266 -43.35 -31.27 -34.71
C ASP A 266 -43.45 -32.26 -35.90
N GLU A 267 -43.76 -33.53 -35.61
CA GLU A 267 -44.59 -34.40 -36.47
C GLU A 267 -45.60 -35.18 -35.63
#